data_AF-A0A0U3QJ41-F1
#
_entry.id   AF-A0A0U3QJ41-F1
#
_cell.length_a   1.000
_cell.length_b   1.000
_cell.length_c   1.000
_cell.angle_alpha   90.00
_cell.angle_beta   90.00
_cell.angle_gamma   90.00
#
_symmetry.space_group_name_H-M   'P 1'
#
loop_
_entity.id
_entity.type
_entity.pdbx_description
1 polymer ?
#
loop_
_entity_poly.entity_id
_entity_poly.type
_entity_poly.pdbx_seq_one_letter_code
_entity_poly.pdbx_strand_id
1 'polypeptide(L)'
;MNQPLTPTDAPAGTAQQADLWKPVLLRAVAALVFGAVTIFWAGPSVQVMGWAGGLYLLVTGLLLLWAIPKTGYARDGMPGKILSAAGAALAGAGVALALLHGDRVFGVVAAVGLGLAGAVELYCGLKYRGRHMLARDWLASGIIGLGTAAILPFFISLGAHALLGVAGGGAIISGVLWVLSGLTLRHDSRPASAKP
;
A
#
# COMPACT_ATOMS: atom_id res chain seq x y z
N MET A 1 21.83 -26.89 35.05
CA MET A 1 22.89 -25.97 34.58
C MET A 1 22.23 -25.01 33.61
N ASN A 2 21.88 -23.82 34.07
CA ASN A 2 21.16 -22.83 33.26
C ASN A 2 22.21 -21.99 32.53
N GLN A 3 22.29 -22.13 31.20
CA GLN A 3 23.18 -21.31 30.39
C GLN A 3 22.79 -19.82 30.53
N PRO A 4 23.75 -18.91 30.75
CA PRO A 4 23.48 -17.49 30.74
C PRO A 4 23.19 -17.04 29.30
N LEU A 5 22.06 -16.36 29.10
CA LEU A 5 21.69 -15.73 27.83
C LEU A 5 22.74 -14.67 27.48
N THR A 6 23.44 -14.87 26.36
CA THR A 6 24.33 -13.86 25.76
C THR A 6 23.55 -12.58 25.42
N PRO A 7 24.08 -11.37 25.69
CA PRO A 7 23.42 -10.10 25.37
C PRO A 7 23.16 -9.83 23.87
N THR A 8 23.50 -10.75 22.99
CA THR A 8 23.39 -10.59 21.53
C THR A 8 22.00 -10.91 20.99
N ASP A 9 21.12 -11.51 21.80
CA ASP A 9 19.72 -11.80 21.44
C ASP A 9 18.76 -10.69 21.92
N ALA A 10 19.18 -9.42 21.86
CA ALA A 10 18.21 -8.33 21.80
C ALA A 10 17.35 -8.57 20.55
N PRO A 11 16.01 -8.65 20.67
CA PRO A 11 15.19 -9.41 19.74
C PRO A 11 15.27 -8.77 18.37
N ALA A 12 15.78 -9.50 17.37
CA ALA A 12 15.79 -9.10 15.96
C ALA A 12 14.41 -8.58 15.49
N GLY A 13 13.32 -9.03 16.14
CA GLY A 13 11.97 -8.49 15.95
C GLY A 13 11.82 -6.99 16.22
N THR A 14 12.50 -6.41 17.21
CA THR A 14 12.39 -4.97 17.56
C THR A 14 13.12 -4.06 16.57
N ALA A 15 14.31 -4.43 16.12
CA ALA A 15 15.04 -3.69 15.09
C ALA A 15 14.34 -3.78 13.72
N GLN A 16 13.78 -4.95 13.38
CA GLN A 16 12.99 -5.13 12.15
C GLN A 16 11.68 -4.33 12.20
N GLN A 17 11.02 -4.27 13.37
CA GLN A 17 9.85 -3.42 13.63
C GLN A 17 10.18 -1.92 13.53
N ALA A 18 11.36 -1.51 14.04
CA ALA A 18 11.82 -0.12 14.01
C ALA A 18 12.09 0.42 12.60
N ASP A 19 12.12 -0.44 11.57
CA ASP A 19 12.38 -0.02 10.19
C ASP A 19 11.15 -0.16 9.26
N LEU A 20 10.03 -0.71 9.79
CA LEU A 20 8.75 -0.87 9.08
C LEU A 20 7.94 0.44 8.97
N TRP A 21 8.16 1.41 9.85
CA TRP A 21 7.44 2.69 9.75
C TRP A 21 7.80 3.45 8.46
N LYS A 22 9.03 3.31 7.94
CA LYS A 22 9.50 3.98 6.71
C LYS A 22 8.66 3.61 5.47
N PRO A 23 8.52 2.33 5.08
CA PRO A 23 7.70 1.95 3.92
C PRO A 23 6.23 2.34 4.09
N VAL A 24 5.71 2.23 5.31
CA VAL A 24 4.34 2.61 5.64
C VAL A 24 4.11 4.11 5.41
N LEU A 25 5.00 4.95 5.95
CA LEU A 25 4.87 6.40 5.84
C LEU A 25 5.07 6.86 4.39
N LEU A 26 6.02 6.26 3.65
CA LEU A 26 6.22 6.56 2.23
C LEU A 26 4.99 6.18 1.39
N ARG A 27 4.34 5.06 1.70
CA ARG A 27 3.09 4.65 1.02
C ARG A 27 1.96 5.61 1.34
N ALA A 28 1.88 6.07 2.59
CA ALA A 28 0.92 7.08 3.01
C ALA A 28 1.10 8.39 2.25
N VAL A 29 2.35 8.88 2.15
CA VAL A 29 2.70 10.10 1.41
C VAL A 29 2.36 9.95 -0.07
N ALA A 30 2.71 8.83 -0.70
CA ALA A 30 2.39 8.59 -2.11
C ALA A 30 0.87 8.65 -2.37
N ALA A 31 0.07 8.03 -1.50
CA ALA A 31 -1.38 8.02 -1.59
C ALA A 31 -2.02 9.40 -1.34
N LEU A 32 -1.51 10.14 -0.34
CA LEU A 32 -1.98 11.49 -0.03
C LEU A 32 -1.62 12.50 -1.12
N VAL A 33 -0.40 12.42 -1.68
CA VAL A 33 0.02 13.28 -2.80
C VAL A 33 -0.84 13.00 -4.03
N PHE A 34 -1.04 11.73 -4.38
CA PHE A 34 -1.93 11.38 -5.49
C PHE A 34 -3.35 11.89 -5.24
N GLY A 35 -3.91 11.62 -4.07
CA GLY A 35 -5.22 12.13 -3.66
C GLY A 35 -5.36 13.65 -3.76
N ALA A 36 -4.39 14.39 -3.22
CA ALA A 36 -4.37 15.85 -3.31
C ALA A 36 -4.33 16.34 -4.75
N VAL A 37 -3.48 15.75 -5.60
CA VAL A 37 -3.43 16.06 -7.03
C VAL A 37 -4.78 15.83 -7.69
N THR A 38 -5.47 14.72 -7.38
CA THR A 38 -6.80 14.45 -7.98
C THR A 38 -7.90 15.42 -7.53
N ILE A 39 -7.85 15.92 -6.29
CA ILE A 39 -8.85 16.87 -5.77
C ILE A 39 -8.69 18.25 -6.41
N PHE A 40 -7.45 18.74 -6.49
CA PHE A 40 -7.18 20.10 -6.95
C PHE A 40 -7.13 20.23 -8.48
N TRP A 41 -7.20 19.11 -9.22
CA TRP A 41 -7.09 19.11 -10.68
C TRP A 41 -8.46 18.98 -11.36
N ALA A 42 -9.07 20.12 -11.68
CA ALA A 42 -10.44 20.19 -12.21
C ALA A 42 -10.61 19.72 -13.67
N GLY A 43 -9.55 19.65 -14.48
CA GLY A 43 -9.62 19.28 -15.90
C GLY A 43 -8.48 18.38 -16.36
N PRO A 44 -8.38 17.14 -15.86
CA PRO A 44 -7.31 16.22 -16.25
C PRO A 44 -7.56 15.67 -17.65
N SER A 45 -6.55 15.74 -18.52
CA SER A 45 -6.59 15.02 -19.80
C SER A 45 -6.38 13.52 -19.58
N VAL A 46 -6.75 12.71 -20.57
CA VAL A 46 -6.56 11.24 -20.54
C VAL A 46 -5.07 10.88 -20.36
N GLN A 47 -4.15 11.64 -20.98
CA GLN A 47 -2.72 11.45 -20.75
C GLN A 47 -2.33 11.69 -19.30
N VAL A 48 -2.75 12.82 -18.72
CA VAL A 48 -2.39 13.17 -17.34
C VAL A 48 -2.95 12.15 -16.36
N MET A 49 -4.16 11.64 -16.59
CA MET A 49 -4.71 10.53 -15.80
C MET A 49 -3.86 9.26 -15.87
N GLY A 50 -3.48 8.84 -17.09
CA GLY A 50 -2.63 7.66 -17.30
C GLY A 50 -1.30 7.79 -16.55
N TRP A 51 -0.65 8.96 -16.65
CA TRP A 51 0.58 9.24 -15.93
C TRP A 51 0.39 9.33 -14.41
N ALA A 52 -0.58 10.11 -13.92
CA ALA A 52 -0.77 10.33 -12.49
C ALA A 52 -1.18 9.04 -11.77
N GLY A 53 -2.19 8.33 -12.30
CA GLY A 53 -2.62 7.06 -11.70
C GLY A 53 -1.64 5.93 -11.98
N GLY A 54 -1.00 5.90 -13.15
CA GLY A 54 0.06 4.94 -13.46
C GLY A 54 1.25 5.06 -12.52
N LEU A 55 1.72 6.28 -12.28
CA LEU A 55 2.81 6.56 -11.35
C LEU A 55 2.41 6.23 -9.91
N TYR A 56 1.19 6.57 -9.50
CA TYR A 56 0.67 6.21 -8.17
C TYR A 56 0.66 4.70 -7.95
N LEU A 57 0.12 3.92 -8.91
CA LEU A 57 0.13 2.47 -8.82
C LEU A 57 1.58 1.96 -8.84
N LEU A 58 2.41 2.43 -9.75
CA LEU A 58 3.81 2.01 -9.83
C LEU A 58 4.54 2.19 -8.50
N VAL A 59 4.49 3.39 -7.93
CA VAL A 59 5.12 3.71 -6.63
C VAL A 59 4.55 2.85 -5.52
N THR A 60 3.23 2.66 -5.47
CA THR A 60 2.58 1.82 -4.45
C THR A 60 3.01 0.37 -4.56
N GLY A 61 3.13 -0.18 -5.77
CA GLY A 61 3.59 -1.54 -6.04
C GLY A 61 5.06 -1.72 -5.64
N LEU A 62 5.93 -0.77 -5.99
CA LEU A 62 7.34 -0.78 -5.61
C LEU A 62 7.52 -0.69 -4.09
N LEU A 63 6.75 0.18 -3.41
CA LEU A 63 6.78 0.29 -1.96
C LEU A 63 6.30 -0.99 -1.27
N LEU A 64 5.30 -1.67 -1.83
CA LEU A 64 4.87 -2.97 -1.34
C LEU A 64 5.99 -4.01 -1.47
N LEU A 65 6.64 -4.09 -2.64
CA LEU A 65 7.78 -4.99 -2.87
C LEU A 65 8.97 -4.70 -1.93
N TRP A 66 9.24 -3.43 -1.67
CA TRP A 66 10.30 -3.00 -0.76
C TRP A 66 9.97 -3.29 0.71
N ALA A 67 8.68 -3.26 1.09
CA ALA A 67 8.24 -3.56 2.45
C ALA A 67 8.36 -5.06 2.80
N ILE A 68 8.21 -5.97 1.82
CA ILE A 68 8.24 -7.44 2.04
C ILE A 68 9.45 -7.91 2.86
N PRO A 69 10.72 -7.65 2.47
CA PRO A 69 11.87 -8.12 3.25
C PRO A 69 11.91 -7.53 4.67
N LYS A 70 11.33 -6.35 4.88
CA LYS A 70 11.26 -5.68 6.19
C LYS A 70 10.19 -6.27 7.11
N THR A 71 9.19 -6.96 6.57
CA THR A 71 8.11 -7.57 7.37
C THR A 71 8.53 -8.85 8.10
N GLY A 72 9.72 -9.38 7.84
CA GLY A 72 10.22 -10.60 8.49
C GLY A 72 9.62 -11.89 7.92
N TYR A 73 8.75 -11.81 6.91
CA TYR A 73 8.35 -12.99 6.15
C TYR A 73 9.53 -13.54 5.35
N ALA A 74 9.79 -14.85 5.48
CA ALA A 74 10.70 -15.54 4.58
C ALA A 74 10.24 -15.29 3.13
N ARG A 75 11.11 -14.74 2.31
CA ARG A 75 10.83 -14.40 0.90
C ARG A 75 10.35 -15.61 0.10
N ASP A 76 10.75 -16.82 0.52
CA ASP A 76 10.35 -18.10 -0.06
C ASP A 76 9.07 -18.71 0.52
N GLY A 77 8.55 -18.15 1.61
CA GLY A 77 7.26 -18.52 2.17
C GLY A 77 6.11 -18.09 1.27
N MET A 78 5.05 -18.92 1.23
CA MET A 78 3.81 -18.64 0.51
C MET A 78 3.30 -17.17 0.65
N PRO A 79 3.26 -16.54 1.85
CA PRO A 79 2.83 -15.14 1.97
C PRO A 79 3.74 -14.15 1.22
N GLY A 80 5.07 -14.31 1.31
CA GLY A 80 6.02 -13.44 0.61
C GLY A 80 5.87 -13.51 -0.91
N LYS A 81 5.62 -14.72 -1.45
CA LYS A 81 5.37 -14.93 -2.88
C LYS A 81 4.08 -14.27 -3.35
N ILE A 82 2.98 -14.44 -2.61
CA ILE A 82 1.68 -13.86 -2.98
C ILE A 82 1.71 -12.32 -2.88
N LEU A 83 2.32 -11.77 -1.82
CA LEU A 83 2.52 -10.32 -1.69
C LEU A 83 3.45 -9.76 -2.78
N SER A 84 4.49 -10.50 -3.17
CA SER A 84 5.36 -10.09 -4.27
C SER A 84 4.64 -10.12 -5.61
N ALA A 85 3.79 -11.13 -5.86
CA ALA A 85 2.96 -11.19 -7.05
C ALA A 85 1.97 -10.02 -7.12
N ALA A 86 1.34 -9.68 -6.00
CA ALA A 86 0.47 -8.51 -5.89
C ALA A 86 1.20 -7.19 -6.16
N GLY A 87 2.38 -6.99 -5.56
CA GLY A 87 3.20 -5.81 -5.78
C GLY A 87 3.67 -5.69 -7.24
N ALA A 88 4.07 -6.80 -7.85
CA ALA A 88 4.45 -6.85 -9.26
C ALA A 88 3.26 -6.59 -10.20
N ALA A 89 2.08 -7.15 -9.91
CA ALA A 89 0.87 -6.88 -10.69
C ALA A 89 0.45 -5.41 -10.61
N LEU A 90 0.53 -4.80 -9.43
CA LEU A 90 0.18 -3.41 -9.23
C LEU A 90 1.21 -2.46 -9.87
N ALA A 91 2.51 -2.81 -9.80
CA ALA A 91 3.55 -2.10 -10.54
C ALA A 91 3.38 -2.22 -12.06
N GLY A 92 3.08 -3.43 -12.56
CA GLY A 92 2.80 -3.69 -13.95
C GLY A 92 1.57 -2.95 -14.46
N ALA A 93 0.51 -2.86 -13.65
CA ALA A 93 -0.65 -2.01 -13.93
C ALA A 93 -0.26 -0.54 -14.04
N GLY A 94 0.61 -0.06 -13.15
CA GLY A 94 1.17 1.30 -13.23
C GLY A 94 1.92 1.58 -14.54
N VAL A 95 2.81 0.68 -14.95
CA VAL A 95 3.53 0.78 -16.24
C VAL A 95 2.55 0.72 -17.42
N ALA A 96 1.58 -0.18 -17.38
CA ALA A 96 0.59 -0.32 -18.44
C ALA A 96 -0.22 0.97 -18.63
N LEU A 97 -0.60 1.67 -17.55
CA LEU A 97 -1.31 2.95 -17.62
C LEU A 97 -0.45 4.12 -18.11
N ALA A 98 0.86 4.07 -17.87
CA ALA A 98 1.78 5.09 -18.40
C ALA A 98 2.00 4.94 -19.92
N LEU A 99 1.85 3.72 -20.45
CA LEU A 99 2.01 3.44 -21.89
C LEU A 99 0.67 3.50 -22.64
N LEU A 100 -0.39 2.97 -22.04
CA LEU A 100 -1.72 2.82 -22.62
C LEU A 100 -2.65 3.88 -22.03
N HIS A 101 -3.10 4.79 -22.88
CA HIS A 101 -3.95 5.91 -22.47
C HIS A 101 -5.39 5.66 -22.92
N GLY A 102 -6.35 5.83 -22.00
CA GLY A 102 -7.77 5.71 -22.30
C GLY A 102 -8.60 5.49 -21.03
N ASP A 103 -9.82 6.01 -21.01
CA ASP A 103 -10.70 5.92 -19.84
C ASP A 103 -11.06 4.47 -19.49
N ARG A 104 -11.35 3.66 -20.52
CA ARG A 104 -11.60 2.22 -20.36
C ARG A 104 -10.36 1.47 -19.89
N VAL A 105 -9.20 1.81 -20.45
CA VAL A 105 -7.92 1.21 -20.08
C VAL A 105 -7.62 1.50 -18.61
N PHE A 106 -7.77 2.76 -18.21
CA PHE A 106 -7.63 3.19 -16.82
C PHE A 106 -8.57 2.44 -15.90
N GLY A 107 -9.87 2.47 -16.19
CA GLY A 107 -10.90 1.81 -15.42
C GLY A 107 -10.60 0.32 -15.17
N VAL A 108 -10.26 -0.41 -16.23
CA VAL A 108 -10.02 -1.86 -16.15
C VAL A 108 -8.68 -2.18 -15.51
N VAL A 109 -7.58 -1.56 -15.95
CA VAL A 109 -6.24 -1.88 -15.47
C VAL A 109 -6.03 -1.45 -14.02
N ALA A 110 -6.53 -0.27 -13.64
CA ALA A 110 -6.47 0.18 -12.25
C ALA A 110 -7.36 -0.68 -11.35
N ALA A 111 -8.57 -1.07 -11.80
CA ALA A 111 -9.43 -1.99 -11.04
C ALA A 111 -8.76 -3.36 -10.85
N VAL A 112 -8.14 -3.93 -11.89
CA VAL A 112 -7.43 -5.21 -11.76
C VAL A 112 -6.23 -5.09 -10.83
N GLY A 113 -5.40 -4.05 -10.99
CA GLY A 113 -4.22 -3.82 -10.14
C GLY A 113 -4.58 -3.63 -8.68
N LEU A 114 -5.50 -2.70 -8.37
CA LEU A 114 -5.98 -2.44 -7.02
C LEU A 114 -6.77 -3.61 -6.44
N GLY A 115 -7.56 -4.31 -7.27
CA GLY A 115 -8.35 -5.46 -6.85
C GLY A 115 -7.49 -6.64 -6.44
N LEU A 116 -6.46 -6.98 -7.24
CA LEU A 116 -5.52 -8.05 -6.92
C LEU A 116 -4.71 -7.72 -5.66
N ALA A 117 -4.15 -6.51 -5.58
CA ALA A 117 -3.40 -6.11 -4.39
C ALA A 117 -4.29 -6.03 -3.15
N GLY A 118 -5.49 -5.45 -3.28
CA GLY A 118 -6.46 -5.35 -2.20
C GLY A 118 -6.92 -6.72 -1.71
N ALA A 119 -7.20 -7.66 -2.60
CA ALA A 119 -7.57 -9.03 -2.24
C ALA A 119 -6.44 -9.77 -1.52
N VAL A 120 -5.19 -9.61 -1.96
CA VAL A 120 -4.03 -10.21 -1.31
C VAL A 120 -3.76 -9.60 0.07
N GLU A 121 -3.83 -8.28 0.19
CA GLU A 121 -3.68 -7.57 1.46
C GLU A 121 -4.81 -7.99 2.43
N LEU A 122 -6.04 -8.09 1.95
CA LEU A 122 -7.19 -8.56 2.73
C LEU A 122 -7.01 -10.01 3.20
N TYR A 123 -6.58 -10.90 2.31
CA TYR A 123 -6.30 -12.30 2.65
C TYR A 123 -5.20 -12.42 3.71
N CYS A 124 -4.11 -11.66 3.58
CA CYS A 124 -3.04 -11.63 4.56
C CYS A 124 -3.51 -11.03 5.89
N GLY A 125 -4.29 -9.96 5.86
CA GLY A 125 -4.87 -9.33 7.05
C GLY A 125 -5.80 -10.28 7.83
N LEU A 126 -6.61 -11.08 7.12
CA LEU A 126 -7.48 -12.09 7.74
C LEU A 126 -6.70 -13.28 8.28
N LYS A 127 -5.75 -13.82 7.49
CA LYS A 127 -5.00 -15.04 7.84
C LYS A 127 -4.03 -14.83 9.00
N TYR A 128 -3.43 -13.65 9.10
CA TYR A 128 -2.44 -13.32 10.13
C TYR A 128 -3.00 -12.42 11.24
N ARG A 129 -4.34 -12.30 11.31
CA ARG A 129 -5.06 -11.55 12.34
C ARG A 129 -4.67 -12.01 13.75
N GLY A 130 -4.17 -11.09 14.56
CA GLY A 130 -3.74 -11.36 15.95
C GLY A 130 -2.29 -11.84 16.12
N ARG A 131 -1.54 -12.08 15.03
CA ARG A 131 -0.12 -12.46 15.09
C ARG A 131 0.84 -11.37 14.59
N HIS A 132 0.33 -10.38 13.84
CA HIS A 132 1.11 -9.28 13.30
C HIS A 132 0.40 -7.94 13.54
N MET A 133 1.13 -6.91 13.99
CA MET A 133 0.58 -5.56 14.19
C MET A 133 0.03 -4.94 12.90
N LEU A 134 0.62 -5.26 11.74
CA LEU A 134 0.16 -4.80 10.42
C LEU A 134 -1.11 -5.51 9.91
N ALA A 135 -1.60 -6.57 10.57
CA ALA A 135 -2.73 -7.34 10.05
C ALA A 135 -4.02 -6.50 9.97
N ARG A 136 -4.21 -5.56 10.90
CA ARG A 136 -5.37 -4.65 10.89
C ARG A 136 -5.25 -3.61 9.78
N ASP A 137 -4.04 -3.12 9.53
CA ASP A 137 -3.77 -2.13 8.49
C ASP A 137 -3.88 -2.73 7.09
N TRP A 138 -3.40 -3.96 6.90
CA TRP A 138 -3.61 -4.72 5.67
C TRP A 138 -5.07 -5.07 5.41
N LEU A 139 -5.84 -5.37 6.46
CA LEU A 139 -7.27 -5.56 6.33
C LEU A 139 -7.96 -4.27 5.85
N ALA A 140 -7.66 -3.12 6.47
CA ALA A 140 -8.26 -1.85 6.10
C ALA A 140 -7.83 -1.41 4.69
N SER A 141 -6.54 -1.47 4.38
CA SER A 141 -6.00 -1.18 3.04
C SER A 141 -6.61 -2.10 1.97
N GLY A 142 -6.76 -3.39 2.29
CA GLY A 142 -7.37 -4.38 1.41
C GLY A 142 -8.84 -4.07 1.10
N ILE A 143 -9.64 -3.72 2.12
CA ILE A 143 -11.05 -3.33 1.95
C ILE A 143 -11.15 -2.09 1.07
N ILE A 144 -10.34 -1.06 1.33
CA ILE A 144 -10.38 0.19 0.58
C ILE A 144 -9.94 -0.05 -0.86
N GLY A 145 -8.82 -0.74 -1.09
CA GLY A 145 -8.32 -1.05 -2.43
C GLY A 145 -9.31 -1.88 -3.24
N LEU A 146 -9.92 -2.89 -2.62
CA LEU A 146 -10.94 -3.72 -3.27
C LEU A 146 -12.23 -2.94 -3.54
N GLY A 147 -12.66 -2.09 -2.61
CA GLY A 147 -13.82 -1.21 -2.78
C GLY A 147 -13.61 -0.21 -3.92
N THR A 148 -12.45 0.45 -3.96
CA THR A 148 -12.06 1.35 -5.05
C THR A 148 -12.04 0.62 -6.39
N ALA A 149 -11.44 -0.58 -6.43
CA ALA A 149 -11.44 -1.42 -7.64
C ALA A 149 -12.84 -1.81 -8.12
N ALA A 150 -13.75 -2.12 -7.20
CA ALA A 150 -15.14 -2.47 -7.54
C ALA A 150 -15.92 -1.27 -8.09
N ILE A 151 -15.64 -0.06 -7.60
CA ILE A 151 -16.35 1.16 -8.00
C ILE A 151 -15.83 1.72 -9.34
N LEU A 152 -14.52 1.61 -9.63
CA LEU A 152 -13.90 2.20 -10.82
C LEU A 152 -14.64 1.92 -12.15
N PRO A 153 -15.05 0.67 -12.45
CA PRO A 153 -15.70 0.35 -13.73
C PRO A 153 -17.01 1.11 -13.99
N PHE A 154 -17.73 1.49 -12.93
CA PHE A 154 -18.99 2.23 -13.03
C PHE A 154 -18.79 3.68 -13.48
N PHE A 155 -17.60 4.24 -13.26
CA PHE A 155 -17.27 5.63 -13.59
C PHE A 155 -16.52 5.80 -14.92
N ILE A 156 -16.29 4.70 -15.66
CA ILE A 156 -15.60 4.74 -16.97
C ILE A 156 -16.30 5.69 -17.95
N SER A 157 -17.63 5.68 -17.98
CA SER A 157 -18.41 6.52 -18.90
C SER A 157 -18.44 8.00 -18.51
N LEU A 158 -18.01 8.36 -17.29
CA LEU A 158 -17.97 9.73 -16.79
C LEU A 158 -16.62 10.43 -17.08
N GLY A 159 -15.66 9.70 -17.65
CA GLY A 159 -14.38 10.23 -18.13
C GLY A 159 -13.31 10.37 -17.04
N ALA A 160 -12.17 10.94 -17.44
CA ALA A 160 -10.94 10.96 -16.67
C ALA A 160 -11.05 11.61 -15.27
N HIS A 161 -11.85 12.69 -15.15
CA HIS A 161 -12.00 13.39 -13.87
C HIS A 161 -12.72 12.52 -12.82
N ALA A 162 -13.77 11.81 -13.23
CA ALA A 162 -14.50 10.92 -12.34
C ALA A 162 -13.66 9.71 -11.91
N LEU A 163 -12.93 9.11 -12.84
CA LEU A 163 -12.02 7.99 -12.57
C LEU A 163 -10.89 8.37 -11.60
N LEU A 164 -10.26 9.53 -11.83
CA LEU A 164 -9.26 10.07 -10.90
C LEU A 164 -9.86 10.42 -9.55
N GLY A 165 -11.08 10.97 -9.51
CA GLY A 165 -11.77 11.28 -8.26
C GLY A 165 -12.01 10.03 -7.40
N VAL A 166 -12.48 8.94 -8.00
CA VAL A 166 -12.70 7.67 -7.27
C VAL A 166 -11.38 7.06 -6.81
N ALA A 167 -10.39 6.97 -7.70
CA ALA A 167 -9.08 6.41 -7.37
C ALA A 167 -8.37 7.25 -6.29
N GLY A 168 -8.41 8.57 -6.42
CA GLY A 168 -7.83 9.53 -5.50
C GLY A 168 -8.53 9.55 -4.14
N GLY A 169 -9.86 9.47 -4.12
CA GLY A 169 -10.64 9.33 -2.89
C GLY A 169 -10.25 8.08 -2.09
N GLY A 170 -10.15 6.93 -2.77
CA GLY A 170 -9.63 5.70 -2.17
C GLY A 170 -8.21 5.86 -1.62
N ALA A 171 -7.34 6.52 -2.39
CA ALA A 171 -5.96 6.79 -1.99
C ALA A 171 -5.87 7.69 -0.74
N ILE A 172 -6.71 8.71 -0.59
CA ILE A 172 -6.73 9.55 0.61
C ILE A 172 -7.13 8.74 1.84
N ILE A 173 -8.21 7.97 1.74
CA ILE A 173 -8.69 7.16 2.87
C ILE A 173 -7.59 6.18 3.29
N SER A 174 -6.99 5.44 2.34
CA SER A 174 -5.86 4.57 2.64
C SER A 174 -4.68 5.34 3.22
N GLY A 175 -4.30 6.47 2.61
CA GLY A 175 -3.16 7.29 3.01
C GLY A 175 -3.27 7.76 4.46
N VAL A 176 -4.43 8.29 4.87
CA VAL A 176 -4.68 8.71 6.25
C VAL A 176 -4.50 7.55 7.23
N LEU A 177 -5.06 6.38 6.92
CA LEU A 177 -4.89 5.20 7.79
C LEU A 177 -3.43 4.78 7.90
N TRP A 178 -2.68 4.77 6.79
CA TRP A 178 -1.25 4.46 6.81
C TRP A 178 -0.42 5.51 7.57
N VAL A 179 -0.80 6.80 7.55
CA VAL A 179 -0.15 7.81 8.40
C VAL A 179 -0.34 7.47 9.88
N LEU A 180 -1.57 7.18 10.29
CA LEU A 180 -1.87 6.85 11.70
C LEU A 180 -1.09 5.61 12.14
N SER A 181 -1.06 4.57 11.32
CA SER A 181 -0.31 3.34 11.61
C SER A 181 1.20 3.57 11.61
N GLY A 182 1.73 4.33 10.65
CA GLY A 182 3.15 4.66 10.60
C GLY A 182 3.64 5.50 11.78
N LEU A 183 2.83 6.46 12.24
CA LEU A 183 3.12 7.26 13.42
C LEU A 183 3.03 6.43 14.70
N THR A 184 2.07 5.51 14.79
CA THR A 184 1.98 4.54 15.90
C THR A 184 3.24 3.69 15.98
N LEU A 185 3.66 3.08 14.86
CA LEU A 185 4.89 2.30 14.77
C LEU A 185 6.13 3.11 15.14
N ARG A 186 6.23 4.37 14.68
CA ARG A 186 7.35 5.27 15.02
C ARG A 186 7.39 5.59 16.52
N HIS A 187 6.24 5.78 17.16
CA HIS A 187 6.19 6.03 18.60
C HIS A 187 6.56 4.79 19.41
N ASP A 188 6.06 3.62 19.04
CA ASP A 188 6.40 2.35 19.70
C ASP A 188 7.87 1.97 19.52
N SER A 189 8.51 2.44 18.43
CA SER A 189 9.93 2.20 18.14
C SER A 189 10.87 3.13 18.91
N ARG A 190 10.39 4.20 19.55
CA ARG A 190 11.25 5.06 20.39
C ARG A 190 11.47 4.36 21.73
N PRO A 191 12.72 4.02 22.10
CA PRO A 191 12.98 3.51 23.44
C PRO A 191 12.48 4.54 24.45
N ALA A 192 11.69 4.09 25.43
CA ALA A 192 11.25 4.92 26.54
C ALA A 192 12.49 5.60 27.11
N SER A 193 12.61 6.90 26.90
CA SER A 193 13.70 7.70 27.45
C SER A 193 13.61 7.53 28.96
N ALA A 194 14.53 6.77 29.52
CA ALA A 194 14.66 6.59 30.96
C ALA A 194 14.73 7.99 31.56
N LYS A 195 13.69 8.35 32.31
CA LYS A 195 13.60 9.63 32.98
C LYS A 195 14.72 9.67 34.04
N PRO A 196 15.53 10.75 34.10
CA PRO A 196 16.62 10.88 35.06
C PRO A 196 16.12 10.92 36.50
#